data_AF-A0A821LJQ0-F1
#
_entry.id   AF-A0A821LJQ0-F1
#
_cell.length_a   1.000
_cell.length_b   1.000
_cell.length_c   1.000
_cell.angle_alpha   90.00
_cell.angle_beta   90.00
_cell.angle_gamma   90.00
#
_symmetry.space_group_name_H-M   'P 1'
#
loop_
_entity.id
_entity.type
_entity.pdbx_description
1 polymer ?
#
loop_
_entity_poly.entity_id
_entity_poly.type
_entity_poly.pdbx_seq_one_letter_code
_entity_poly.pdbx_strand_id
1 'polypeptide(L)'
;MTLLKLSIVLIFITMAKTQNFTCEDLLDISDNKNSISLPRLQTMQRKDIITCLVHLGKKPLRSLEADYIWHSIKIFYGDIANIPESILAALQWVTPAIQAEEYYNITLGSIDVIQNFGKDYVLNENQLTAVAERVRDDFKEPEDFTFYDLVALKQILCAFNGSEIERIHAKAYKAAFVEIGELKRCSTDVLQGFLKLATDSSAFGPPDNWDNVVLCSIGALGEILPKKIQDKISKAKRELKSLTP
;
A
#
# COMPACT_ATOMS: atom_id res chain seq x y z
N MET A 1 42.67 45.06 52.67
CA MET A 1 43.47 44.53 51.55
C MET A 1 43.61 43.03 51.75
N THR A 2 42.61 42.25 51.33
CA THR A 2 42.67 40.78 51.37
C THR A 2 41.54 40.17 50.51
N LEU A 3 41.96 39.49 49.44
CA LEU A 3 41.40 38.26 48.86
C LEU A 3 39.91 38.22 48.50
N LEU A 4 39.59 38.56 47.24
CA LEU A 4 38.41 38.02 46.55
C LEU A 4 38.85 36.77 45.77
N LYS A 5 38.43 35.58 46.21
CA LYS A 5 38.65 34.30 45.53
C LYS A 5 37.86 34.28 44.23
N LEU A 6 38.57 34.17 43.11
CA LEU A 6 38.02 33.89 41.79
C LEU A 6 37.80 32.38 41.66
N SER A 7 36.56 31.91 41.80
CA SER A 7 36.20 30.53 41.47
C SER A 7 35.62 30.49 40.07
N ILE A 8 36.47 30.14 39.10
CA ILE A 8 36.06 29.75 37.75
C ILE A 8 35.46 28.34 37.87
N VAL A 9 34.14 28.23 37.85
CA VAL A 9 33.47 26.95 37.61
C VAL A 9 33.38 26.77 36.10
N LEU A 10 34.29 25.97 35.54
CA LEU A 10 34.18 25.45 34.18
C LEU A 10 32.88 24.66 34.08
N ILE A 11 31.90 25.18 33.35
CA ILE A 11 30.75 24.40 32.88
C ILE A 11 31.29 23.48 31.77
N PHE A 12 31.64 22.25 32.12
CA PHE A 12 31.81 21.18 31.15
C PHE A 12 30.44 20.89 30.51
N ILE A 13 30.19 21.48 29.35
CA ILE A 13 29.17 20.96 28.44
C ILE A 13 29.75 19.65 27.90
N THR A 14 29.46 18.54 28.58
CA THR A 14 29.57 17.22 27.97
C THR A 14 28.55 17.17 26.83
N MET A 15 29.00 17.49 25.61
CA MET A 15 28.30 17.06 24.42
C MET A 15 28.32 15.54 24.43
N ALA A 16 27.27 14.93 24.97
CA ALA A 16 26.97 13.54 24.69
C ALA A 16 26.91 13.43 23.18
N LYS A 17 27.91 12.77 22.56
CA LYS A 17 27.83 12.33 21.17
C LYS A 17 26.59 11.46 21.10
N THR A 18 25.50 12.03 20.61
CA THR A 18 24.32 11.26 20.24
C THR A 18 24.79 10.39 19.10
N GLN A 19 24.95 9.09 19.36
CA GLN A 19 25.34 8.14 18.33
C GLN A 19 24.22 8.15 17.28
N ASN A 20 24.60 8.40 16.02
CA ASN A 20 23.65 8.35 14.91
C ASN A 20 23.11 6.92 14.82
N PHE A 21 21.79 6.81 14.69
CA PHE A 21 21.18 5.51 14.45
C PHE A 21 21.47 5.09 13.00
N THR A 22 22.00 3.89 12.81
CA THR A 22 22.44 3.38 11.51
C THR A 22 21.49 2.31 10.97
N CYS A 23 21.77 1.82 9.77
CA CYS A 23 21.02 0.71 9.20
C CYS A 23 21.25 -0.59 9.94
N GLU A 24 22.50 -0.83 10.28
CA GLU A 24 22.96 -1.99 11.02
C GLU A 24 22.26 -2.05 12.37
N ASP A 25 22.18 -0.91 13.07
CA ASP A 25 21.44 -0.82 14.33
C ASP A 25 19.95 -1.16 14.18
N LEU A 26 19.33 -0.88 13.02
CA LEU A 26 17.93 -1.23 12.76
C LEU A 26 17.76 -2.74 12.52
N LEU A 27 18.71 -3.35 11.80
CA LEU A 27 18.69 -4.78 11.48
C LEU A 27 18.92 -5.65 12.73
N ASP A 28 19.68 -5.15 13.70
CA ASP A 28 19.98 -5.85 14.95
C ASP A 28 18.82 -5.81 15.97
N ILE A 29 17.84 -4.93 15.79
CA ILE A 29 16.65 -4.89 16.63
C ILE A 29 15.72 -6.03 16.19
N SER A 30 15.91 -7.19 16.81
CA SER A 30 14.95 -8.29 16.77
C SER A 30 13.53 -7.78 17.06
N ASP A 31 12.51 -8.48 16.53
CA ASP A 31 11.07 -8.15 16.41
C ASP A 31 10.30 -7.58 17.64
N ASN A 32 10.99 -7.27 18.74
CA ASN A 32 10.45 -6.68 19.95
C ASN A 32 10.07 -5.21 19.77
N LYS A 33 8.79 -4.99 19.38
CA LYS A 33 7.82 -3.92 19.73
C LYS A 33 8.23 -2.43 19.89
N ASN A 34 9.49 -2.02 19.77
CA ASN A 34 9.97 -0.64 20.00
C ASN A 34 10.91 -0.13 18.88
N SER A 35 10.65 -0.46 17.61
CA SER A 35 11.74 -0.43 16.61
C SER A 35 12.02 0.92 15.93
N ILE A 36 11.05 1.80 15.70
CA ILE A 36 11.26 3.07 14.96
C ILE A 36 10.43 4.20 15.59
N SER A 37 11.06 5.36 15.83
CA SER A 37 10.42 6.58 16.33
C SER A 37 11.01 7.81 15.65
N LEU A 38 10.22 8.89 15.56
CA LEU A 38 10.69 10.14 14.93
C LEU A 38 12.02 10.67 15.49
N PRO A 39 12.24 10.78 16.83
CA PRO A 39 13.53 11.26 17.34
C PRO A 39 14.71 10.40 16.91
N ARG A 40 14.50 9.10 16.73
CA ARG A 40 15.52 8.15 16.29
C ARG A 40 15.79 8.27 14.79
N LEU A 41 14.75 8.42 13.98
CA LEU A 41 14.88 8.70 12.55
C LEU A 41 15.65 10.00 12.30
N GLN A 42 15.43 11.01 13.15
CA GLN A 42 16.12 12.30 13.08
C GLN A 42 17.63 12.24 13.36
N THR A 43 18.13 11.18 13.99
CA THR A 43 19.57 10.95 14.16
C THR A 43 20.19 10.13 13.03
N MET A 44 19.39 9.55 12.13
CA MET A 44 19.89 8.78 11.00
C MET A 44 20.45 9.69 9.91
N GLN A 45 21.49 9.24 9.20
CA GLN A 45 21.85 9.89 7.94
C GLN A 45 20.82 9.54 6.86
N ARG A 46 20.57 10.47 5.93
CA ARG A 46 19.63 10.22 4.83
C ARG A 46 20.03 9.00 4.00
N LYS A 47 21.32 8.80 3.76
CA LYS A 47 21.84 7.61 3.06
C LYS A 47 21.42 6.31 3.76
N ASP A 48 21.44 6.29 5.10
CA ASP A 48 21.02 5.13 5.88
C ASP A 48 19.51 4.92 5.74
N ILE A 49 18.71 5.99 5.79
CA ILE A 49 17.26 5.92 5.53
C ILE A 49 16.97 5.27 4.16
N ILE A 50 17.68 5.68 3.11
CA ILE A 50 17.52 5.07 1.77
C ILE A 50 17.92 3.60 1.78
N THR A 51 19.08 3.29 2.37
CA THR A 51 19.64 1.93 2.38
C THR A 51 18.73 0.95 3.13
N CYS A 52 18.06 1.40 4.19
CA CYS A 52 17.16 0.54 4.99
C CYS A 52 15.69 0.66 4.63
N LEU A 53 15.32 1.35 3.55
CA LEU A 53 13.93 1.71 3.27
C LEU A 53 12.98 0.50 3.34
N VAL A 54 13.39 -0.64 2.78
CA VAL A 54 12.63 -1.89 2.80
C VAL A 54 12.30 -2.36 4.24
N HIS A 55 13.20 -2.12 5.19
CA HIS A 55 13.01 -2.47 6.60
C HIS A 55 12.20 -1.41 7.34
N LEU A 56 12.46 -0.13 7.06
CA LEU A 56 11.75 1.00 7.65
C LEU A 56 10.26 0.98 7.28
N GLY A 57 9.93 0.70 6.02
CA GLY A 57 8.57 0.63 5.49
C GLY A 57 7.84 -0.69 5.77
N LYS A 58 8.49 -1.69 6.37
CA LYS A 58 7.94 -3.06 6.50
C LYS A 58 6.68 -3.16 7.34
N LYS A 59 6.59 -2.35 8.40
CA LYS A 59 5.48 -2.38 9.36
C LYS A 59 4.75 -1.03 9.33
N PRO A 60 3.47 -0.97 9.73
CA PRO A 60 2.74 0.29 9.81
C PRO A 60 3.51 1.35 10.58
N LEU A 61 3.65 2.53 9.98
CA LEU A 61 4.27 3.72 10.54
C LEU A 61 3.21 4.70 11.02
N ARG A 62 3.51 5.56 12.00
CA ARG A 62 2.65 6.72 12.27
C ARG A 62 2.95 7.78 11.22
N SER A 63 1.98 8.68 11.00
CA SER A 63 2.08 9.74 9.97
C SER A 63 3.42 10.48 10.04
N LEU A 64 3.82 10.97 11.21
CA LEU A 64 5.04 11.76 11.35
C LEU A 64 6.32 10.99 10.98
N GLU A 65 6.38 9.68 11.23
CA GLU A 65 7.54 8.88 10.83
C GLU A 65 7.55 8.64 9.31
N ALA A 66 6.39 8.31 8.72
CA ALA A 66 6.26 8.14 7.28
C ALA A 66 6.58 9.46 6.53
N ASP A 67 6.06 10.59 7.02
CA ASP A 67 6.30 11.93 6.48
C ASP A 67 7.79 12.29 6.53
N TYR A 68 8.46 12.00 7.65
CA TYR A 68 9.88 12.26 7.79
C TYR A 68 10.73 11.42 6.82
N ILE A 69 10.40 10.13 6.66
CA ILE A 69 11.09 9.23 5.73
C ILE A 69 10.87 9.70 4.29
N TRP A 70 9.61 9.98 3.89
CA TRP A 70 9.28 10.47 2.56
C TRP A 70 10.01 11.79 2.25
N HIS A 71 9.99 12.74 3.18
CA HIS A 71 10.72 14.00 3.04
C HIS A 71 12.23 13.80 2.90
N SER A 72 12.81 12.84 3.64
CA SER A 72 14.23 12.50 3.56
C SER A 72 14.59 11.90 2.20
N ILE A 73 13.71 11.09 1.61
CA ILE A 73 13.86 10.53 0.26
C ILE A 73 13.88 11.65 -0.77
N LYS A 74 12.90 12.56 -0.74
CA LYS A 74 12.82 13.71 -1.65
C LYS A 74 14.08 14.58 -1.59
N ILE A 75 14.57 14.88 -0.39
CA ILE A 75 15.82 15.65 -0.24
C ILE A 75 17.01 14.89 -0.81
N PHE A 76 17.10 13.57 -0.58
CA PHE A 76 18.24 12.78 -1.03
C PHE A 76 18.36 12.73 -2.56
N TYR A 77 17.23 12.64 -3.27
CA TYR A 77 17.18 12.62 -4.74
C TYR A 77 16.98 14.00 -5.38
N GLY A 78 16.77 15.05 -4.58
CA GLY A 78 16.60 16.44 -5.00
C GLY A 78 15.21 16.77 -5.56
N ASP A 79 14.58 15.84 -6.27
CA ASP A 79 13.23 15.94 -6.80
C ASP A 79 12.55 14.56 -6.84
N ILE A 80 11.22 14.51 -6.85
CA ILE A 80 10.44 13.27 -6.93
C ILE A 80 10.69 12.55 -8.26
N ALA A 81 10.82 13.27 -9.36
CA ALA A 81 11.08 12.71 -10.69
C ALA A 81 12.45 12.01 -10.79
N ASN A 82 13.36 12.29 -9.85
CA ASN A 82 14.69 11.65 -9.79
C ASN A 82 14.71 10.40 -8.90
N ILE A 83 13.61 10.05 -8.24
CA ILE A 83 13.56 8.88 -7.35
C ILE A 83 13.55 7.60 -8.20
N PRO A 84 14.51 6.67 -8.03
CA PRO A 84 14.53 5.43 -8.78
C PRO A 84 13.31 4.55 -8.50
N GLU A 85 12.83 3.82 -9.51
CA GLU A 85 11.70 2.89 -9.35
C GLU A 85 11.93 1.83 -8.26
N SER A 86 13.17 1.37 -8.08
CA SER A 86 13.51 0.43 -7.00
C SER A 86 13.26 1.01 -5.60
N ILE A 87 13.35 2.33 -5.44
CA ILE A 87 13.01 3.03 -4.19
C ILE A 87 11.49 3.16 -4.06
N LEU A 88 10.80 3.51 -5.14
CA LEU A 88 9.32 3.59 -5.16
C LEU A 88 8.67 2.24 -4.82
N ALA A 89 9.19 1.14 -5.38
CA ALA A 89 8.75 -0.22 -5.08
C ALA A 89 9.02 -0.63 -3.61
N ALA A 90 9.98 0.02 -2.95
CA ALA A 90 10.39 -0.28 -1.58
C ALA A 90 9.67 0.58 -0.51
N LEU A 91 8.86 1.58 -0.89
CA LEU A 91 8.25 2.54 0.04
C LEU A 91 7.38 1.89 1.12
N GLN A 92 6.55 0.92 0.74
CA GLN A 92 5.67 0.20 1.64
C GLN A 92 4.84 1.13 2.55
N TRP A 93 4.92 1.01 3.89
CA TRP A 93 4.15 1.87 4.83
C TRP A 93 4.60 3.33 4.88
N VAL A 94 5.57 3.74 4.05
CA VAL A 94 5.86 5.17 3.77
C VAL A 94 4.87 5.74 2.76
N THR A 95 4.25 4.91 1.91
CA THR A 95 3.34 5.30 0.81
C THR A 95 2.25 6.30 1.23
N PRO A 96 1.58 6.17 2.40
CA PRO A 96 0.57 7.14 2.83
C PRO A 96 1.04 8.58 2.99
N ALA A 97 2.35 8.83 3.14
CA ALA A 97 2.92 10.16 3.29
C ALA A 97 2.96 10.97 1.98
N ILE A 98 2.82 10.30 0.83
CA ILE A 98 2.83 10.93 -0.50
C ILE A 98 1.53 11.69 -0.69
N GLN A 99 1.59 13.00 -0.92
CA GLN A 99 0.40 13.80 -1.18
C GLN A 99 -0.17 13.53 -2.58
N ALA A 100 -1.45 13.81 -2.79
CA ALA A 100 -2.12 13.51 -4.05
C ALA A 100 -1.43 14.20 -5.24
N GLU A 101 -0.99 15.44 -5.05
CA GLU A 101 -0.32 16.25 -6.08
C GLU A 101 1.11 15.78 -6.37
N GLU A 102 1.71 14.99 -5.49
CA GLU A 102 3.06 14.47 -5.67
C GLU A 102 3.09 13.30 -6.66
N TYR A 103 1.98 12.59 -6.83
CA TYR A 103 1.88 11.46 -7.77
C TYR A 103 2.07 11.86 -9.23
N TYR A 104 1.77 13.11 -9.61
CA TYR A 104 2.02 13.60 -10.98
C TYR A 104 3.50 13.56 -11.38
N ASN A 105 4.42 13.55 -10.41
CA ASN A 105 5.86 13.45 -10.65
C ASN A 105 6.41 12.04 -10.39
N ILE A 106 5.55 11.07 -10.12
CA ILE A 106 5.91 9.66 -9.92
C ILE A 106 5.56 8.87 -11.18
N THR A 107 6.54 8.16 -11.73
CA THR A 107 6.33 7.24 -12.84
C THR A 107 5.98 5.84 -12.31
N LEU A 108 4.91 5.25 -12.85
CA LEU A 108 4.50 3.87 -12.55
C LEU A 108 4.93 2.90 -13.67
N GLY A 109 6.20 2.94 -14.05
CA GLY A 109 6.72 2.26 -15.25
C GLY A 109 6.99 0.76 -15.08
N SER A 110 7.06 0.25 -13.85
CA SER A 110 7.26 -1.18 -13.58
C SER A 110 6.20 -1.77 -12.65
N ILE A 111 5.98 -3.08 -12.83
CA ILE A 111 4.99 -3.85 -12.08
C ILE A 111 5.29 -3.87 -10.58
N ASP A 112 6.56 -3.80 -10.17
CA ASP A 112 6.95 -3.79 -8.75
C ASP A 112 6.51 -2.50 -8.04
N VAL A 113 6.60 -1.37 -8.75
CA VAL A 113 6.12 -0.07 -8.28
C VAL A 113 4.60 -0.12 -8.14
N ILE A 114 3.90 -0.55 -9.19
CA ILE A 114 2.43 -0.72 -9.18
C ILE A 114 1.99 -1.64 -8.05
N GLN A 115 2.66 -2.79 -7.87
CA GLN A 115 2.35 -3.75 -6.81
C GLN A 115 2.54 -3.17 -5.41
N ASN A 116 3.51 -2.27 -5.20
CA ASN A 116 3.61 -1.54 -3.95
C ASN A 116 2.38 -0.64 -3.76
N PHE A 117 2.09 0.25 -4.72
CA PHE A 117 0.97 1.19 -4.62
C PHE A 117 -0.41 0.53 -4.61
N GLY A 118 -0.55 -0.68 -5.14
CA GLY A 118 -1.79 -1.46 -5.15
C GLY A 118 -2.19 -2.03 -3.79
N LYS A 119 -1.31 -2.03 -2.79
CA LYS A 119 -1.64 -2.54 -1.45
C LYS A 119 -2.60 -1.60 -0.72
N ASP A 120 -3.39 -2.16 0.20
CA ASP A 120 -4.32 -1.40 1.05
C ASP A 120 -3.57 -0.67 2.18
N TYR A 121 -2.89 0.42 1.81
CA TYR A 121 -2.24 1.35 2.74
C TYR A 121 -3.20 2.39 3.33
N VAL A 122 -4.51 2.23 3.11
CA VAL A 122 -5.54 3.16 3.57
C VAL A 122 -5.35 4.58 2.99
N LEU A 123 -4.96 4.66 1.72
CA LEU A 123 -4.93 5.93 0.98
C LEU A 123 -6.31 6.60 1.02
N ASN A 124 -6.30 7.93 1.08
CA ASN A 124 -7.52 8.71 0.91
C ASN A 124 -7.94 8.75 -0.57
N GLU A 125 -9.16 9.24 -0.83
CA GLU A 125 -9.74 9.24 -2.18
C GLU A 125 -8.89 10.02 -3.19
N ASN A 126 -8.40 11.21 -2.82
CA ASN A 126 -7.56 12.02 -3.71
C ASN A 126 -6.24 11.32 -4.06
N GLN A 127 -5.59 10.70 -3.07
CA GLN A 127 -4.36 9.93 -3.29
C GLN A 127 -4.61 8.73 -4.21
N LEU A 128 -5.67 7.96 -3.95
CA LEU A 128 -5.97 6.76 -4.74
C LEU A 128 -6.36 7.12 -6.18
N THR A 129 -7.12 8.20 -6.37
CA THR A 129 -7.45 8.75 -7.69
C THR A 129 -6.20 9.18 -8.45
N ALA A 130 -5.28 9.91 -7.80
CA ALA A 130 -4.03 10.33 -8.43
C ALA A 130 -3.16 9.13 -8.84
N VAL A 131 -3.08 8.08 -8.02
CA VAL A 131 -2.39 6.83 -8.41
C VAL A 131 -3.06 6.17 -9.60
N ALA A 132 -4.39 6.09 -9.63
CA ALA A 132 -5.13 5.51 -10.74
C ALA A 132 -4.95 6.31 -12.04
N GLU A 133 -4.90 7.64 -11.98
CA GLU A 133 -4.55 8.50 -13.12
C GLU A 133 -3.15 8.16 -13.66
N ARG A 134 -2.15 8.03 -12.78
CA ARG A 134 -0.80 7.59 -13.21
C ARG A 134 -0.79 6.20 -13.84
N VAL A 135 -1.60 5.26 -13.36
CA VAL A 135 -1.72 3.93 -14.00
C VAL A 135 -2.27 4.07 -15.42
N ARG A 136 -3.27 4.91 -15.64
CA ARG A 136 -3.82 5.15 -16.99
C ARG A 136 -2.78 5.76 -17.92
N ASP A 137 -1.98 6.69 -17.41
CA ASP A 137 -0.98 7.39 -18.21
C ASP A 137 0.26 6.53 -18.53
N ASP A 138 0.75 5.75 -17.56
CA ASP A 138 2.08 5.12 -17.63
C ASP A 138 2.06 3.61 -17.92
N PHE A 139 0.92 2.93 -17.73
CA PHE A 139 0.88 1.46 -17.72
C PHE A 139 0.22 0.85 -18.96
N LYS A 140 -1.01 0.35 -18.83
CA LYS A 140 -1.74 -0.39 -19.87
C LYS A 140 -3.21 -0.02 -19.81
N GLU A 141 -3.90 -0.23 -20.92
CA GLU A 141 -5.35 -0.14 -20.97
C GLU A 141 -6.00 -1.37 -20.29
N PRO A 142 -7.21 -1.23 -19.74
CA PRO A 142 -7.89 -2.31 -19.03
C PRO A 142 -8.06 -3.62 -19.81
N GLU A 143 -8.26 -3.57 -21.14
CA GLU A 143 -8.36 -4.75 -22.00
C GLU A 143 -7.06 -5.57 -22.00
N ASP A 144 -5.91 -4.91 -21.83
CA ASP A 144 -4.60 -5.54 -21.86
C ASP A 144 -4.16 -6.05 -20.48
N PHE A 145 -4.98 -5.86 -19.43
CA PHE A 145 -4.67 -6.36 -18.10
C PHE A 145 -4.72 -7.90 -18.06
N THR A 146 -3.58 -8.48 -17.72
CA THR A 146 -3.45 -9.89 -17.38
C THR A 146 -3.82 -10.14 -15.92
N PHE A 147 -3.92 -11.43 -15.55
CA PHE A 147 -4.06 -11.83 -14.14
C PHE A 147 -3.00 -11.19 -13.23
N TYR A 148 -1.73 -11.21 -13.66
CA TYR A 148 -0.63 -10.64 -12.87
C TYR A 148 -0.78 -9.13 -12.67
N ASP A 149 -1.28 -8.43 -13.69
CA ASP A 149 -1.52 -6.99 -13.61
C ASP A 149 -2.63 -6.68 -12.59
N LEU A 150 -3.73 -7.45 -12.59
CA LEU A 150 -4.83 -7.27 -11.61
C LEU A 150 -4.37 -7.55 -10.17
N VAL A 151 -3.54 -8.57 -9.97
CA VAL A 151 -2.93 -8.90 -8.68
C VAL A 151 -1.95 -7.81 -8.20
N ALA A 152 -1.32 -7.07 -9.11
CA ALA A 152 -0.48 -5.92 -8.76
C ALA A 152 -1.33 -4.67 -8.46
N LEU A 153 -2.32 -4.37 -9.31
CA LEU A 153 -3.14 -3.16 -9.22
C LEU A 153 -4.00 -3.11 -7.95
N LYS A 154 -4.62 -4.23 -7.56
CA LYS A 154 -5.40 -4.37 -6.32
C LYS A 154 -6.23 -3.13 -5.96
N GLN A 155 -5.89 -2.44 -4.86
CA GLN A 155 -6.67 -1.35 -4.28
C GLN A 155 -6.78 -0.15 -5.24
N ILE A 156 -5.85 0.00 -6.18
CA ILE A 156 -5.92 1.04 -7.23
C ILE A 156 -7.17 0.85 -8.11
N LEU A 157 -7.60 -0.41 -8.35
CA LEU A 157 -8.81 -0.70 -9.12
C LEU A 157 -10.08 -0.11 -8.49
N CYS A 158 -10.10 0.19 -7.19
CA CYS A 158 -11.23 0.87 -6.55
C CYS A 158 -11.39 2.34 -6.96
N ALA A 159 -10.39 2.96 -7.58
CA ALA A 159 -10.45 4.33 -8.12
C ALA A 159 -10.64 4.37 -9.65
N PHE A 160 -10.88 3.23 -10.27
CA PHE A 160 -11.42 3.16 -11.63
C PHE A 160 -12.92 3.43 -11.59
N ASN A 161 -13.55 3.69 -12.74
CA ASN A 161 -15.00 3.69 -12.85
C ASN A 161 -15.51 2.32 -13.34
N GLY A 162 -16.80 2.05 -13.16
CA GLY A 162 -17.41 0.77 -13.53
C GLY A 162 -17.20 0.41 -15.01
N SER A 163 -17.28 1.39 -15.90
CA SER A 163 -17.08 1.17 -17.34
C SER A 163 -15.63 0.80 -17.70
N GLU A 164 -14.65 1.33 -16.98
CA GLU A 164 -13.25 0.92 -17.13
C GLU A 164 -13.02 -0.49 -16.60
N ILE A 165 -13.65 -0.85 -15.48
CA ILE A 165 -13.58 -2.22 -14.96
C ILE A 165 -14.19 -3.21 -15.95
N GLU A 166 -15.33 -2.88 -16.57
CA GLU A 166 -16.00 -3.74 -17.56
C GLU A 166 -15.16 -4.03 -18.81
N ARG A 167 -14.16 -3.18 -19.12
CA ARG A 167 -13.22 -3.40 -20.22
C ARG A 167 -12.21 -4.51 -19.95
N ILE A 168 -11.99 -4.88 -18.68
CA ILE A 168 -11.08 -5.97 -18.30
C ILE A 168 -11.59 -7.30 -18.83
N HIS A 169 -10.70 -8.14 -19.35
CA HIS A 169 -11.09 -9.48 -19.76
C HIS A 169 -11.59 -10.33 -18.58
N ALA A 170 -12.83 -10.82 -18.68
CA ALA A 170 -13.45 -11.67 -17.66
C ALA A 170 -12.64 -12.93 -17.30
N LYS A 171 -11.84 -13.47 -18.23
CA LYS A 171 -10.88 -14.56 -17.94
C LYS A 171 -9.75 -14.13 -17.00
N ALA A 172 -9.20 -12.92 -17.19
CA ALA A 172 -8.16 -12.37 -16.31
C ALA A 172 -8.75 -12.08 -14.92
N TYR A 173 -9.95 -11.49 -14.88
CA TYR A 173 -10.71 -11.32 -13.64
C TYR A 173 -10.93 -12.66 -12.91
N LYS A 174 -11.39 -13.70 -13.62
CA LYS A 174 -11.62 -15.03 -13.04
C LYS A 174 -10.37 -15.60 -12.40
N ALA A 175 -9.20 -15.39 -13.00
CA ALA A 175 -7.95 -15.83 -12.41
C ALA A 175 -7.60 -15.04 -11.14
N ALA A 176 -7.90 -13.73 -11.10
CA ALA A 176 -7.57 -12.78 -10.01
C ALA A 176 -8.66 -12.61 -8.95
N PHE A 177 -9.73 -13.39 -9.02
CA PHE A 177 -10.94 -13.11 -8.26
C PHE A 177 -10.75 -13.19 -6.74
N VAL A 178 -9.78 -13.98 -6.26
CA VAL A 178 -9.50 -14.08 -4.82
C VAL A 178 -8.90 -12.77 -4.33
N GLU A 179 -7.91 -12.24 -5.04
CA GLU A 179 -7.25 -10.97 -4.73
C GLU A 179 -8.18 -9.78 -4.92
N ILE A 180 -9.03 -9.81 -5.95
CA ILE A 180 -10.08 -8.80 -6.16
C ILE A 180 -11.15 -8.89 -5.06
N GLY A 181 -11.41 -10.08 -4.52
CA GLY A 181 -12.28 -10.28 -3.37
C GLY A 181 -11.78 -9.64 -2.07
N GLU A 182 -10.49 -9.35 -1.97
CA GLU A 182 -9.89 -8.69 -0.80
C GLU A 182 -9.96 -7.16 -0.85
N LEU A 183 -10.41 -6.59 -1.98
CA LEU A 183 -10.55 -5.14 -2.13
C LEU A 183 -11.55 -4.56 -1.12
N LYS A 184 -11.22 -3.39 -0.60
CA LYS A 184 -12.05 -2.69 0.39
C LYS A 184 -12.41 -1.31 -0.11
N ARG A 185 -13.54 -0.77 0.35
CA ARG A 185 -13.93 0.64 0.10
C ARG A 185 -14.01 1.01 -1.40
N CYS A 186 -14.27 0.04 -2.27
CA CYS A 186 -14.65 0.29 -3.66
C CYS A 186 -16.06 0.91 -3.72
N SER A 187 -16.30 1.79 -4.69
CA SER A 187 -17.63 2.35 -4.94
C SER A 187 -18.59 1.27 -5.48
N THR A 188 -19.90 1.47 -5.32
CA THR A 188 -20.90 0.57 -5.88
C THR A 188 -20.78 0.42 -7.39
N ASP A 189 -20.39 1.48 -8.10
CA ASP A 189 -20.19 1.48 -9.56
C ASP A 189 -19.05 0.52 -9.97
N VAL A 190 -17.91 0.59 -9.28
CA VAL A 190 -16.79 -0.34 -9.46
C VAL A 190 -17.21 -1.78 -9.17
N LEU A 191 -17.92 -2.00 -8.06
CA LEU A 191 -18.40 -3.32 -7.69
C LEU A 191 -19.38 -3.88 -8.74
N GLN A 192 -20.22 -3.04 -9.36
CA GLN A 192 -21.08 -3.45 -10.47
C GLN A 192 -20.29 -3.85 -11.71
N GLY A 193 -19.22 -3.12 -12.05
CA GLY A 193 -18.32 -3.49 -13.14
C GLY A 193 -17.71 -4.87 -12.91
N PHE A 194 -17.14 -5.11 -11.73
CA PHE A 194 -16.60 -6.44 -11.38
C PHE A 194 -17.67 -7.53 -11.36
N LEU A 195 -18.90 -7.24 -10.93
CA LEU A 195 -20.00 -8.19 -10.95
C LEU A 195 -20.39 -8.59 -12.39
N LYS A 196 -20.35 -7.64 -13.34
CA LYS A 196 -20.55 -7.96 -14.77
C LYS A 196 -19.47 -8.90 -15.28
N LEU A 197 -18.20 -8.65 -14.94
CA LEU A 197 -17.11 -9.58 -15.28
C LEU A 197 -17.31 -10.96 -14.65
N ALA A 198 -17.71 -11.03 -13.38
CA ALA A 198 -17.94 -12.28 -12.67
C ALA A 198 -19.05 -13.12 -13.30
N THR A 199 -20.12 -12.46 -13.75
CA THR A 199 -21.30 -13.11 -14.34
C THR A 199 -21.15 -13.42 -15.84
N ASP A 200 -20.08 -12.96 -16.48
CA ASP A 200 -19.73 -13.34 -17.83
C ASP A 200 -19.46 -14.86 -17.93
N SER A 201 -19.85 -15.44 -19.06
CA SER A 201 -19.72 -16.89 -19.32
C SER A 201 -18.26 -17.38 -19.36
N SER A 202 -17.31 -16.49 -19.66
CA SER A 202 -15.88 -16.79 -19.64
C SER A 202 -15.26 -16.71 -18.24
N ALA A 203 -15.98 -16.14 -17.26
CA ALA A 203 -15.64 -16.16 -15.85
C ALA A 203 -16.39 -17.29 -15.12
N PHE A 204 -17.41 -16.95 -14.31
CA PHE A 204 -18.17 -17.89 -13.50
C PHE A 204 -19.61 -18.09 -13.98
N GLY A 205 -20.09 -17.25 -14.92
CA GLY A 205 -21.46 -17.30 -15.40
C GLY A 205 -22.49 -16.90 -14.32
N PRO A 206 -23.76 -17.32 -14.46
CA PRO A 206 -24.84 -16.92 -13.55
C PRO A 206 -24.54 -17.27 -12.07
N PRO A 207 -24.80 -16.36 -11.10
CA PRO A 207 -24.50 -16.58 -9.68
C PRO A 207 -25.16 -17.80 -9.03
N ASP A 208 -26.29 -18.26 -9.59
CA ASP A 208 -26.96 -19.47 -9.14
C ASP A 208 -26.08 -20.72 -9.27
N ASN A 209 -25.12 -20.71 -10.21
CA ASN A 209 -24.22 -21.82 -10.49
C ASN A 209 -22.85 -21.72 -9.81
N TRP A 210 -22.58 -20.62 -9.08
CA TRP A 210 -21.31 -20.46 -8.38
C TRP A 210 -21.16 -21.50 -7.27
N ASP A 211 -19.96 -22.07 -7.17
CA ASP A 211 -19.57 -23.02 -6.13
C ASP A 211 -19.18 -22.33 -4.82
N ASN A 212 -18.92 -23.12 -3.78
CA ASN A 212 -18.57 -22.59 -2.45
C ASN A 212 -17.23 -21.82 -2.44
N VAL A 213 -16.29 -22.12 -3.34
CA VAL A 213 -15.01 -21.39 -3.41
C VAL A 213 -15.26 -19.99 -3.93
N VAL A 214 -15.99 -19.86 -5.05
CA VAL A 214 -16.39 -18.57 -5.61
C VAL A 214 -17.21 -17.77 -4.60
N LEU A 215 -18.23 -18.38 -3.99
CA LEU A 215 -19.09 -17.70 -3.02
C LEU A 215 -18.34 -17.19 -1.78
N CYS A 216 -17.30 -17.90 -1.33
CA CYS A 216 -16.51 -17.48 -0.17
C CYS A 216 -15.46 -16.42 -0.51
N SER A 217 -14.97 -16.38 -1.75
CA SER A 217 -13.87 -15.51 -2.18
C SER A 217 -14.32 -14.26 -2.94
N ILE A 218 -15.59 -14.12 -3.34
CA ILE A 218 -16.08 -12.96 -4.12
C ILE A 218 -16.07 -11.62 -3.35
N GLY A 219 -15.83 -11.66 -2.04
CA GLY A 219 -15.60 -10.46 -1.23
C GLY A 219 -16.80 -9.51 -1.14
N ALA A 220 -16.53 -8.21 -1.24
CA ALA A 220 -17.54 -7.14 -1.17
C ALA A 220 -18.60 -7.22 -2.29
N LEU A 221 -18.30 -7.87 -3.42
CA LEU A 221 -19.30 -8.13 -4.47
C LEU A 221 -20.49 -8.94 -3.95
N GLY A 222 -20.26 -9.76 -2.92
CA GLY A 222 -21.32 -10.51 -2.25
C GLY A 222 -22.42 -9.63 -1.67
N GLU A 223 -22.10 -8.40 -1.26
CA GLU A 223 -23.03 -7.47 -0.61
C GLU A 223 -24.03 -6.86 -1.60
N ILE A 224 -23.67 -6.79 -2.89
CA ILE A 224 -24.51 -6.23 -3.96
C ILE A 224 -25.29 -7.29 -4.74
N LEU A 225 -25.11 -8.58 -4.43
CA LEU A 225 -25.84 -9.68 -5.07
C LEU A 225 -27.28 -9.79 -4.54
N PRO A 226 -28.20 -10.43 -5.29
CA PRO A 226 -29.55 -10.70 -4.80
C PRO A 226 -29.54 -11.50 -3.50
N LYS A 227 -30.53 -11.24 -2.61
CA LYS A 227 -30.64 -11.88 -1.28
C LYS A 227 -30.50 -13.41 -1.31
N LYS A 228 -31.11 -14.08 -2.30
CA LYS A 228 -31.00 -15.52 -2.51
C LYS A 228 -29.53 -15.99 -2.57
N ILE A 229 -28.67 -15.24 -3.26
CA ILE A 229 -27.25 -15.55 -3.38
C ILE A 229 -26.50 -15.20 -2.10
N GLN A 230 -26.84 -14.08 -1.45
CA GLN A 230 -26.27 -13.73 -0.14
C GLN A 230 -26.54 -14.82 0.92
N ASP A 231 -27.72 -15.44 0.90
CA ASP A 231 -28.06 -16.57 1.76
C ASP A 231 -27.18 -17.80 1.45
N LYS A 232 -26.89 -18.08 0.17
CA LYS A 232 -25.93 -19.12 -0.25
C LYS A 232 -24.53 -18.82 0.27
N ILE A 233 -24.05 -17.57 0.14
CA ILE A 233 -22.73 -17.14 0.67
C ILE A 233 -22.66 -17.37 2.18
N SER A 234 -23.71 -16.96 2.91
CA SER A 234 -23.79 -17.13 4.36
C SER A 234 -23.74 -18.59 4.77
N LYS A 235 -24.39 -19.48 4.00
CA LYS A 235 -24.33 -20.93 4.21
C LYS A 235 -22.92 -21.49 3.95
N ALA A 236 -22.32 -21.17 2.80
CA ALA A 236 -20.98 -21.62 2.44
C ALA A 236 -19.93 -21.22 3.48
N LYS A 237 -20.00 -19.97 3.99
CA LYS A 237 -19.10 -19.48 5.05
C LYS A 237 -19.25 -20.25 6.38
N ARG A 238 -20.47 -20.68 6.74
CA ARG A 238 -20.70 -21.51 7.95
C ARG A 238 -20.11 -22.91 7.80
N GLU A 239 -20.29 -23.52 6.63
CA GLU A 239 -19.72 -24.84 6.32
C GLU A 239 -18.20 -24.80 6.38
N LEU A 240 -17.55 -23.79 5.79
CA LEU A 240 -16.10 -23.63 5.84
C LEU A 240 -15.58 -23.49 7.29
N LYS A 241 -16.25 -22.68 8.12
CA LYS A 241 -15.89 -22.53 9.54
C LYS A 241 -16.01 -23.82 10.33
N SER A 242 -16.92 -24.72 9.97
CA SER A 242 -17.06 -26.01 10.64
C SER A 242 -15.94 -27.01 10.32
N LEU A 243 -15.13 -26.72 9.29
CA LEU A 243 -14.00 -27.55 8.85
C LEU A 243 -12.65 -27.04 9.39
N THR A 244 -12.58 -25.80 9.90
CA THR A 244 -11.40 -25.21 10.53
C THR A 244 -11.55 -25.24 12.06
N PRO A 245 -10.71 -25.98 12.82
CA PRO A 245 -10.76 -26.06 14.28
C PRO A 245 -10.57 -24.72 14.99
#